data_AF-A0A6I3LAV6-F1
#
_entry.id   AF-A0A6I3LAV6-F1
#
_cell.length_a   1.000
_cell.length_b   1.000
_cell.length_c   1.000
_cell.angle_alpha   90.00
_cell.angle_beta   90.00
_cell.angle_gamma   90.00
#
_symmetry.space_group_name_H-M   'P 1'
#
loop_
_entity.id
_entity.type
_entity.pdbx_description
1 polymer ?
#
loop_
_entity_poly.entity_id
_entity_poly.type
_entity_poly.pdbx_seq_one_letter_code
_entity_poly.pdbx_strand_id
1 'polypeptide(L)'
;MKHLLAFISCILCISCQNNKANASVEFTTAQEKINYINATGMSIGERYNTPKGYTRLTYTTSDFGYHLQHLPLKPFGETVKYYNGKEKYATYVYSSVIDLPIGKKDLHQCADATMRLRADYLYSQKRYDEIAFNFVSDGKPRYYIEYIKGDYSPKKYWEYLEHIFNYANTASLKQQLQSISKEDVQIGDILVQSGNPIGHAIIVVDMAQNEAGDKVVLLAQSYMPAQELQILKNPNATDNSPWYDLNNDIIQTPEWKFTSNDWKTW
;
A
#
# COMPACT_ATOMS: atom_id res chain seq x y z
N MET A 1 -67.75 55.39 68.28
CA MET A 1 -67.48 53.98 68.64
C MET A 1 -67.57 53.14 67.38
N LYS A 2 -66.45 52.47 67.02
CA LYS A 2 -66.31 51.32 66.08
C LYS A 2 -66.67 51.59 64.59
N HIS A 3 -65.70 52.00 63.76
CA HIS A 3 -64.80 51.19 62.91
C HIS A 3 -65.46 50.55 61.69
N LEU A 4 -65.05 50.98 60.48
CA LEU A 4 -64.72 50.06 59.38
C LEU A 4 -63.76 50.75 58.38
N LEU A 5 -62.47 50.41 58.47
CA LEU A 5 -61.49 50.63 57.41
C LEU A 5 -61.58 49.46 56.42
N ALA A 6 -61.62 49.75 55.12
CA ALA A 6 -61.37 48.78 54.07
C ALA A 6 -60.17 49.27 53.24
N PHE A 7 -59.01 48.65 53.46
CA PHE A 7 -57.80 48.82 52.66
C PHE A 7 -57.67 47.57 51.79
N ILE A 8 -57.91 47.68 50.49
CA ILE A 8 -57.67 46.62 49.52
C ILE A 8 -56.25 46.84 48.99
N SER A 9 -55.30 46.05 49.47
CA SER A 9 -53.95 45.97 48.93
C SER A 9 -53.81 44.65 48.16
N CYS A 10 -53.50 44.79 46.88
CA CYS A 10 -53.23 43.71 45.93
C CYS A 10 -51.98 42.93 46.35
N ILE A 11 -52.11 41.64 46.67
CA ILE A 11 -50.99 40.71 46.80
C ILE A 11 -50.87 39.92 45.50
N LEU A 12 -49.82 40.22 44.74
CA LEU A 12 -49.34 39.42 43.61
C LEU A 12 -48.68 38.14 44.14
N CYS A 13 -49.30 36.99 43.92
CA CYS A 13 -48.66 35.69 44.10
C CYS A 13 -47.81 35.38 42.86
N ILE A 14 -46.49 35.55 42.96
CA ILE A 14 -45.52 35.02 41.99
C ILE A 14 -45.27 33.55 42.34
N SER A 15 -45.86 32.65 41.56
CA SER A 15 -45.56 31.21 41.59
C SER A 15 -44.20 30.96 40.94
N CYS A 16 -43.20 30.55 41.72
CA CYS A 16 -41.94 30.02 41.20
C CYS A 16 -42.13 28.55 40.75
N GLN A 17 -42.15 28.30 39.44
CA GLN A 17 -41.95 26.96 38.89
C GLN A 17 -40.45 26.68 38.76
N ASN A 18 -39.95 25.75 39.58
CA ASN A 18 -38.60 25.23 39.53
C ASN A 18 -38.50 24.18 38.41
N ASN A 19 -38.26 24.61 37.17
CA ASN A 19 -37.87 23.72 36.09
C ASN A 19 -36.35 23.48 36.16
N LYS A 20 -35.96 22.41 36.84
CA LYS A 20 -34.62 21.82 36.67
C LYS A 20 -34.55 21.23 35.27
N ALA A 21 -33.96 21.97 34.34
CA ALA A 21 -33.56 21.44 33.05
C ALA A 21 -32.47 20.39 33.26
N ASN A 22 -32.83 19.12 33.10
CA ASN A 22 -31.86 18.05 32.89
C ASN A 22 -31.27 18.25 31.49
N ALA A 23 -30.09 18.88 31.43
CA ALA A 23 -29.27 18.86 30.22
C ALA A 23 -28.72 17.45 30.05
N SER A 24 -29.34 16.66 29.18
CA SER A 24 -28.73 15.47 28.61
C SER A 24 -27.55 15.92 27.75
N VAL A 25 -26.34 15.70 28.23
CA VAL A 25 -25.12 15.83 27.44
C VAL A 25 -25.13 14.67 26.44
N GLU A 26 -25.61 14.93 25.23
CA GLU A 26 -25.36 14.08 24.07
C GLU A 26 -23.86 14.14 23.78
N PHE A 27 -23.12 13.12 24.24
CA PHE A 27 -21.79 12.83 23.72
C PHE A 27 -21.95 12.33 22.29
N THR A 28 -22.06 13.25 21.34
CA THR A 28 -21.77 12.96 19.93
C THR A 28 -20.26 12.91 19.79
N THR A 29 -19.68 11.72 20.01
CA THR A 29 -18.35 11.43 19.45
C THR A 29 -18.49 11.36 17.94
N ALA A 30 -18.44 12.52 17.27
CA ALA A 30 -18.17 12.59 15.85
C ALA A 30 -16.77 12.01 15.66
N GLN A 31 -16.70 10.73 15.30
CA GLN A 31 -15.45 10.07 14.95
C GLN A 31 -14.93 10.77 13.70
N GLU A 32 -13.93 11.64 13.86
CA GLU A 32 -13.31 12.35 12.76
C GLU A 32 -12.87 11.32 11.72
N LYS A 33 -13.48 11.41 10.52
CA LYS A 33 -13.15 10.53 9.40
C LYS A 33 -11.72 10.82 8.99
N ILE A 34 -10.81 9.87 9.26
CA ILE A 34 -9.40 9.99 8.90
C ILE A 34 -9.31 10.14 7.38
N ASN A 35 -8.61 11.19 6.93
CA ASN A 35 -8.26 11.31 5.52
C ASN A 35 -6.93 10.58 5.26
N TYR A 36 -7.02 9.35 4.74
CA TYR A 36 -5.86 8.53 4.42
C TYR A 36 -5.08 9.01 3.19
N ILE A 37 -5.64 9.91 2.37
CA ILE A 37 -5.05 10.31 1.09
C ILE A 37 -4.77 11.81 1.06
N ASN A 38 -3.49 12.16 0.93
CA ASN A 38 -3.05 13.48 0.51
C ASN A 38 -2.92 13.51 -1.02
N ALA A 39 -3.97 13.96 -1.72
CA ALA A 39 -4.03 13.97 -3.18
C ALA A 39 -2.88 14.74 -3.88
N THR A 40 -2.17 15.61 -3.15
CA THR A 40 -1.03 16.38 -3.70
C THR A 40 0.34 15.70 -3.52
N GLY A 41 0.45 14.69 -2.66
CA GLY A 41 1.72 13.97 -2.46
C GLY A 41 2.14 13.23 -3.72
N MET A 42 3.40 13.27 -4.11
CA MET A 42 3.88 12.71 -5.39
C MET A 42 4.79 11.48 -5.20
N SER A 43 4.91 11.02 -3.96
CA SER A 43 5.51 9.74 -3.57
C SER A 43 4.58 8.95 -2.66
N ILE A 44 4.87 7.67 -2.42
CA ILE A 44 4.05 6.81 -1.55
C ILE A 44 4.01 7.38 -0.11
N GLY A 45 5.16 7.73 0.45
CA GLY A 45 5.26 8.29 1.81
C GLY A 45 4.50 9.61 1.99
N GLU A 46 4.39 10.43 0.94
CA GLU A 46 3.64 11.70 0.97
C GLU A 46 2.15 11.54 0.69
N ARG A 47 1.76 10.60 -0.18
CA ARG A 47 0.38 10.40 -0.65
C ARG A 47 -0.51 9.76 0.40
N TYR A 48 0.05 8.86 1.20
CA TYR A 48 -0.72 8.06 2.16
C TYR A 48 -0.45 8.53 3.59
N ASN A 49 -1.48 8.96 4.30
CA ASN A 49 -1.38 9.22 5.74
C ASN A 49 -1.50 7.90 6.50
N THR A 50 -0.77 7.78 7.61
CA THR A 50 -0.87 6.60 8.47
C THR A 50 -2.21 6.58 9.22
N PRO A 51 -2.70 5.41 9.65
CA PRO A 51 -3.85 5.35 10.53
C PRO A 51 -3.59 6.03 11.88
N LYS A 52 -4.65 6.46 12.55
CA LYS A 52 -4.53 7.11 13.87
C LYS A 52 -3.81 6.20 14.86
N GLY A 53 -2.80 6.73 15.54
CA GLY A 53 -1.99 5.98 16.50
C GLY A 53 -0.87 5.15 15.87
N TYR A 54 -0.73 5.16 14.55
CA TYR A 54 0.38 4.52 13.84
C TYR A 54 1.44 5.52 13.41
N THR A 55 2.70 5.15 13.59
CA THR A 55 3.87 5.89 13.12
C THR A 55 4.48 5.14 11.95
N ARG A 56 4.76 5.85 10.85
CA ARG A 56 5.43 5.27 9.68
C ARG A 56 6.85 4.82 10.05
N LEU A 57 7.25 3.63 9.59
CA LEU A 57 8.63 3.18 9.74
C LEU A 57 9.56 4.01 8.83
N THR A 58 10.70 4.41 9.36
CA THR A 58 11.68 5.24 8.66
C THR A 58 12.92 4.43 8.29
N TYR A 59 13.50 4.76 7.14
CA TYR A 59 14.65 4.08 6.56
C TYR A 59 15.65 5.10 6.04
N THR A 60 16.89 4.68 5.84
CA THR A 60 17.95 5.51 5.24
C THR A 60 17.91 5.41 3.71
N THR A 61 18.49 6.38 3.01
CA THR A 61 18.51 6.42 1.53
C THR A 61 19.17 5.20 0.87
N SER A 62 20.00 4.47 1.61
CA SER A 62 20.64 3.24 1.15
C SER A 62 19.76 2.00 1.33
N ASP A 63 18.61 2.10 2.00
CA ASP A 63 17.73 0.96 2.28
C ASP A 63 16.67 0.77 1.19
N PHE A 64 16.29 -0.48 0.95
CA PHE A 64 15.24 -0.79 -0.02
C PHE A 64 13.88 -0.21 0.40
N GLY A 65 13.58 -0.20 1.70
CA GLY A 65 12.36 0.39 2.24
C GLY A 65 12.23 1.88 1.92
N TYR A 66 13.32 2.64 2.03
CA TYR A 66 13.33 4.05 1.64
C TYR A 66 13.05 4.21 0.15
N HIS A 67 13.70 3.42 -0.70
CA HIS A 67 13.49 3.47 -2.15
C HIS A 67 12.02 3.25 -2.51
N LEU A 68 11.36 2.27 -1.88
CA LEU A 68 9.95 1.97 -2.14
C LEU A 68 9.02 3.08 -1.64
N GLN A 69 9.22 3.61 -0.44
CA GLN A 69 8.43 4.73 0.08
C GLN A 69 8.51 6.01 -0.79
N HIS A 70 9.62 6.18 -1.51
CA HIS A 70 9.88 7.34 -2.36
C HIS A 70 9.66 7.09 -3.86
N LEU A 71 9.03 5.98 -4.23
CA LEU A 71 8.63 5.75 -5.61
C LEU A 71 7.72 6.87 -6.10
N PRO A 72 7.96 7.40 -7.32
CA PRO A 72 7.13 8.46 -7.86
C PRO A 72 5.72 7.93 -8.15
N LEU A 73 4.72 8.75 -7.88
CA LEU A 73 3.33 8.50 -8.20
C LEU A 73 2.87 9.47 -9.28
N LYS A 74 1.95 9.02 -10.11
CA LYS A 74 1.20 9.91 -10.98
C LYS A 74 0.29 10.84 -10.15
N PRO A 75 -0.20 11.96 -10.73
CA PRO A 75 -1.25 12.75 -10.12
C PRO A 75 -2.40 11.88 -9.60
N PHE A 76 -2.96 12.23 -8.44
CA PHE A 76 -4.03 11.42 -7.85
C PHE A 76 -5.26 11.38 -8.78
N GLY A 77 -5.83 10.18 -8.94
CA GLY A 77 -6.97 9.94 -9.82
C GLY A 77 -6.62 9.50 -11.25
N GLU A 78 -5.33 9.44 -11.61
CA GLU A 78 -4.89 8.92 -12.90
C GLU A 78 -5.25 7.44 -13.10
N THR A 79 -5.50 7.08 -14.36
CA THR A 79 -5.92 5.72 -14.74
C THR A 79 -4.71 4.84 -15.05
N VAL A 80 -4.70 3.61 -14.54
CA VAL A 80 -3.69 2.60 -14.89
C VAL A 80 -3.77 2.30 -16.38
N LYS A 81 -2.63 2.25 -17.07
CA LYS A 81 -2.53 1.82 -18.46
C LYS A 81 -1.97 0.40 -18.56
N TYR A 82 -2.48 -0.35 -19.52
CA TYR A 82 -1.87 -1.61 -19.96
C TYR A 82 -0.62 -1.34 -20.82
N TYR A 83 0.20 -2.36 -21.04
CA TYR A 83 1.39 -2.28 -21.92
C TYR A 83 1.08 -1.78 -23.34
N ASN A 84 -0.16 -1.96 -23.80
CA ASN A 84 -0.64 -1.51 -25.12
C ASN A 84 -1.20 -0.07 -25.12
N GLY A 85 -1.10 0.65 -24.00
CA GLY A 85 -1.56 2.02 -23.82
C GLY A 85 -3.06 2.18 -23.54
N LYS A 86 -3.85 1.10 -23.57
CA LYS A 86 -5.27 1.16 -23.19
C LYS A 86 -5.41 1.37 -21.69
N GLU A 87 -6.48 2.04 -21.29
CA GLU A 87 -6.81 2.27 -19.88
C GLU A 87 -7.44 1.03 -19.22
N LYS A 88 -7.15 0.82 -17.94
CA LYS A 88 -7.80 -0.16 -17.07
C LYS A 88 -9.02 0.48 -16.41
N TYR A 89 -10.21 0.05 -16.83
CA TYR A 89 -11.48 0.55 -16.28
C TYR A 89 -11.83 0.03 -14.87
N ALA A 90 -11.10 -0.98 -14.37
CA ALA A 90 -11.33 -1.57 -13.04
C ALA A 90 -10.71 -0.70 -11.92
N THR A 91 -11.24 0.52 -11.74
CA THR A 91 -10.75 1.51 -10.76
C THR A 91 -11.03 1.14 -9.30
N TYR A 92 -11.81 0.09 -9.04
CA TYR A 92 -12.03 -0.45 -7.69
C TYR A 92 -10.80 -1.20 -7.14
N VAL A 93 -9.82 -1.53 -7.99
CA VAL A 93 -8.63 -2.31 -7.62
C VAL A 93 -7.55 -1.47 -6.94
N TYR A 94 -7.34 -0.24 -7.41
CA TYR A 94 -6.19 0.56 -7.03
C TYR A 94 -6.58 1.98 -6.62
N SER A 95 -5.68 2.64 -5.88
CA SER A 95 -5.85 4.00 -5.38
C SER A 95 -4.86 4.99 -6.01
N SER A 96 -3.68 4.56 -6.46
CA SER A 96 -2.71 5.40 -7.18
C SER A 96 -1.90 4.56 -8.15
N VAL A 97 -1.35 5.22 -9.17
CA VAL A 97 -0.46 4.63 -10.17
C VAL A 97 0.97 5.05 -9.84
N ILE A 98 1.86 4.07 -9.74
CA ILE A 98 3.30 4.31 -9.61
C ILE A 98 3.82 4.75 -10.99
N ASP A 99 4.47 5.92 -11.05
CA ASP A 99 4.93 6.55 -12.28
C ASP A 99 6.28 5.96 -12.73
N LEU A 100 6.23 4.70 -13.11
CA LEU A 100 7.35 3.96 -13.63
C LEU A 100 7.01 3.47 -15.04
N PRO A 101 7.90 3.67 -16.04
CA PRO A 101 7.62 3.27 -17.41
C PRO A 101 7.36 1.77 -17.50
N ILE A 102 6.38 1.39 -18.30
CA ILE A 102 6.13 0.01 -18.71
C ILE A 102 6.52 -0.17 -20.17
N GLY A 103 7.05 -1.34 -20.50
CA GLY A 103 7.37 -1.69 -21.88
C GLY A 103 6.14 -1.75 -22.78
N LYS A 104 6.37 -1.94 -24.07
CA LYS A 104 5.29 -2.14 -25.07
C LYS A 104 4.96 -3.60 -25.34
N LYS A 105 5.62 -4.51 -24.62
CA LYS A 105 5.38 -5.96 -24.68
C LYS A 105 4.50 -6.35 -23.51
N ASP A 106 3.79 -7.47 -23.61
CA ASP A 106 3.06 -8.07 -22.49
C ASP A 106 4.04 -8.76 -21.49
N LEU A 107 5.01 -7.97 -21.03
CA LEU A 107 6.03 -8.25 -20.02
C LEU A 107 5.87 -7.16 -18.96
N HIS A 108 6.40 -7.34 -17.75
CA HIS A 108 6.07 -6.53 -16.56
C HIS A 108 4.75 -6.95 -15.91
N GLN A 109 4.50 -8.26 -15.87
CA GLN A 109 3.39 -8.83 -15.12
C GLN A 109 3.69 -8.85 -13.61
N CYS A 110 2.84 -9.48 -12.80
CA CYS A 110 2.91 -9.46 -11.34
C CYS A 110 4.32 -9.70 -10.77
N ALA A 111 4.95 -10.84 -11.06
CA ALA A 111 6.30 -11.16 -10.57
C ALA A 111 7.37 -10.23 -11.15
N ASP A 112 7.29 -9.90 -12.44
CA ASP A 112 8.22 -9.01 -13.12
C ASP A 112 8.29 -7.64 -12.46
N ALA A 113 7.15 -7.09 -12.03
CA ALA A 113 7.08 -5.82 -11.33
C ALA A 113 7.85 -5.86 -9.99
N THR A 114 7.73 -6.95 -9.23
CA THR A 114 8.48 -7.11 -7.97
C THR A 114 9.98 -7.25 -8.22
N MET A 115 10.39 -8.05 -9.21
CA MET A 115 11.79 -8.20 -9.63
C MET A 115 12.37 -6.88 -10.10
N ARG A 116 11.62 -6.13 -10.91
CA ARG A 116 12.01 -4.81 -11.37
C ARG A 116 12.26 -3.85 -10.21
N LEU A 117 11.35 -3.77 -9.23
CA LEU A 117 11.52 -2.83 -8.11
C LEU A 117 12.80 -3.12 -7.32
N ARG A 118 13.12 -4.41 -7.11
CA ARG A 118 14.39 -4.81 -6.49
C ARG A 118 15.60 -4.42 -7.36
N ALA A 119 15.51 -4.66 -8.67
CA ALA A 119 16.56 -4.31 -9.62
C ALA A 119 16.79 -2.80 -9.70
N ASP A 120 15.72 -2.00 -9.78
CA ASP A 120 15.77 -0.53 -9.89
C ASP A 120 16.45 0.07 -8.64
N TYR A 121 16.13 -0.45 -7.46
CA TYR A 121 16.81 -0.11 -6.21
C TYR A 121 18.32 -0.42 -6.29
N LEU A 122 18.70 -1.66 -6.55
CA LEU A 122 20.11 -2.07 -6.61
C LEU A 122 20.89 -1.31 -7.69
N TYR A 123 20.26 -1.08 -8.84
CA TYR A 123 20.81 -0.33 -9.95
C TYR A 123 21.08 1.13 -9.56
N SER A 124 20.14 1.77 -8.86
CA SER A 124 20.30 3.15 -8.36
C SER A 124 21.47 3.29 -7.37
N GLN A 125 21.76 2.23 -6.62
CA GLN A 125 22.86 2.16 -5.66
C GLN A 125 24.18 1.67 -6.30
N LYS A 126 24.21 1.40 -7.61
CA LYS A 126 25.33 0.80 -8.34
C LYS A 126 25.78 -0.57 -7.80
N ARG A 127 24.89 -1.28 -7.09
CA ARG A 127 25.08 -2.64 -6.57
C ARG A 127 24.79 -3.68 -7.67
N TYR A 128 25.50 -3.56 -8.78
CA TYR A 128 25.19 -4.26 -10.03
C TYR A 128 25.41 -5.77 -9.96
N ASP A 129 26.38 -6.21 -9.16
CA ASP A 129 26.73 -7.60 -8.90
C ASP A 129 25.63 -8.36 -8.12
N GLU A 130 24.76 -7.63 -7.43
CA GLU A 130 23.63 -8.20 -6.68
C GLU A 130 22.35 -8.33 -7.52
N ILE A 131 22.31 -7.76 -8.72
CA ILE A 131 21.14 -7.87 -9.59
C ILE A 131 21.17 -9.23 -10.29
N ALA A 132 20.36 -10.16 -9.80
CA ALA A 132 20.20 -11.49 -10.39
C ALA A 132 18.82 -12.09 -10.11
N PHE A 133 18.27 -12.77 -11.12
CA PHE A 133 16.97 -13.45 -11.00
C PHE A 133 17.03 -14.86 -11.59
N ASN A 134 16.31 -15.79 -10.96
CA ASN A 134 16.31 -17.19 -11.35
C ASN A 134 15.43 -17.44 -12.58
N PHE A 135 15.97 -18.19 -13.54
CA PHE A 135 15.21 -18.70 -14.67
C PHE A 135 14.37 -19.92 -14.25
N VAL A 136 13.21 -20.08 -14.89
CA VAL A 136 12.32 -21.23 -14.67
C VAL A 136 12.96 -22.54 -15.13
N SER A 137 13.73 -22.48 -16.23
CA SER A 137 14.26 -23.67 -16.89
C SER A 137 15.26 -24.47 -16.05
N ASP A 138 16.08 -23.80 -15.26
CA ASP A 138 17.14 -24.42 -14.46
C ASP A 138 17.20 -23.98 -13.00
N GLY A 139 16.34 -23.03 -12.59
CA GLY A 139 16.34 -22.47 -11.23
C GLY A 139 17.60 -21.68 -10.89
N LYS A 140 18.43 -21.32 -11.87
CA LYS A 140 19.72 -20.64 -11.64
C LYS A 140 19.62 -19.13 -11.88
N PRO A 141 20.39 -18.33 -11.13
CA PRO A 141 20.43 -16.88 -11.31
C PRO A 141 21.00 -16.51 -12.67
N ARG A 142 20.47 -15.44 -13.26
CA ARG A 142 21.09 -14.72 -14.37
C ARG A 142 21.53 -13.35 -13.90
N TYR A 143 22.84 -13.17 -13.76
CA TYR A 143 23.43 -11.96 -13.23
C TYR A 143 23.43 -10.84 -14.28
N TYR A 144 23.09 -9.63 -13.84
CA TYR A 144 23.14 -8.43 -14.66
C TYR A 144 24.53 -8.16 -15.23
N ILE A 145 25.56 -8.26 -14.39
CA ILE A 145 26.97 -8.01 -14.77
C ILE A 145 27.44 -8.94 -15.91
N GLU A 146 26.99 -10.19 -15.93
CA GLU A 146 27.31 -11.16 -16.98
C GLU A 146 26.60 -10.82 -18.30
N TYR A 147 25.35 -10.35 -18.21
CA TYR A 147 24.54 -10.00 -19.37
C TYR A 147 25.05 -8.76 -20.09
N ILE A 148 25.43 -7.72 -19.34
CA ILE A 148 25.78 -6.42 -19.92
C ILE A 148 27.17 -6.34 -20.54
N LYS A 149 28.09 -7.22 -20.12
CA LYS A 149 29.48 -7.23 -20.62
C LYS A 149 30.16 -5.85 -20.55
N GLY A 150 29.92 -5.13 -19.45
CA GLY A 150 30.48 -3.79 -19.19
C GLY A 150 29.65 -2.61 -19.72
N ASP A 151 28.52 -2.84 -20.41
CA ASP A 151 27.61 -1.77 -20.87
C ASP A 151 26.57 -1.41 -19.79
N TYR A 152 26.90 -0.42 -18.96
CA TYR A 152 26.01 0.09 -17.89
C TYR A 152 24.98 1.11 -18.41
N SER A 153 24.66 1.13 -19.69
CA SER A 153 23.67 2.06 -20.22
C SER A 153 22.24 1.70 -19.76
N PRO A 154 21.36 2.70 -19.57
CA PRO A 154 19.95 2.45 -19.25
C PRO A 154 19.24 1.56 -20.28
N LYS A 155 19.65 1.64 -21.56
CA LYS A 155 19.14 0.78 -22.62
C LYS A 155 19.51 -0.69 -22.35
N LYS A 156 20.77 -0.98 -22.03
CA LYS A 156 21.23 -2.34 -21.74
C LYS A 156 20.58 -2.90 -20.48
N TYR A 157 20.37 -2.05 -19.47
CA TYR A 157 19.59 -2.41 -18.28
C TYR A 157 18.16 -2.84 -18.62
N TRP A 158 17.47 -2.07 -19.48
CA TRP A 158 16.13 -2.45 -19.93
C TRP A 158 16.12 -3.76 -20.72
N GLU A 159 17.10 -3.97 -21.61
CA GLU A 159 17.26 -5.23 -22.34
C GLU A 159 17.46 -6.43 -21.39
N TYR A 160 18.23 -6.25 -20.31
CA TYR A 160 18.38 -7.26 -19.27
C TYR A 160 17.05 -7.57 -18.57
N LEU A 161 16.30 -6.54 -18.14
CA LEU A 161 15.00 -6.75 -17.50
C LEU A 161 14.04 -7.50 -18.41
N GLU A 162 13.92 -7.10 -19.69
CA GLU A 162 13.10 -7.83 -20.65
C GLU A 162 13.60 -9.27 -20.83
N HIS A 163 14.91 -9.51 -20.85
CA HIS A 163 15.45 -10.86 -20.90
C HIS A 163 15.00 -11.69 -19.69
N ILE A 164 15.07 -11.14 -18.48
CA ILE A 164 14.58 -11.80 -17.27
C ILE A 164 13.09 -12.11 -17.39
N PHE A 165 12.24 -11.15 -17.78
CA PHE A 165 10.79 -11.32 -17.84
C PHE A 165 10.33 -12.35 -18.89
N ASN A 166 11.18 -12.72 -19.85
CA ASN A 166 10.86 -13.80 -20.80
C ASN A 166 11.10 -15.20 -20.23
N TYR A 167 11.92 -15.35 -19.18
CA TYR A 167 12.38 -16.66 -18.70
C TYR A 167 12.25 -16.87 -17.19
N ALA A 168 11.94 -15.83 -16.43
CA ALA A 168 11.53 -15.88 -15.03
C ALA A 168 10.01 -15.70 -14.93
N ASN A 169 9.42 -16.19 -13.83
CA ASN A 169 8.01 -15.98 -13.53
C ASN A 169 7.76 -16.10 -12.02
N THR A 170 6.50 -16.09 -11.60
CA THR A 170 6.12 -16.22 -10.18
C THR A 170 6.68 -17.47 -9.51
N ALA A 171 6.83 -18.59 -10.23
CA ALA A 171 7.40 -19.82 -9.66
C ALA A 171 8.91 -19.69 -9.42
N SER A 172 9.67 -19.17 -10.38
CA SER A 172 11.12 -18.98 -10.18
C SER A 172 11.42 -17.89 -9.15
N LEU A 173 10.61 -16.83 -9.09
CA LEU A 173 10.66 -15.83 -8.03
C LEU A 173 10.41 -16.47 -6.65
N LYS A 174 9.31 -17.23 -6.48
CA LYS A 174 8.99 -17.87 -5.20
C LYS A 174 10.09 -18.84 -4.74
N GLN A 175 10.74 -19.53 -5.68
CA GLN A 175 11.86 -20.42 -5.40
C GLN A 175 13.12 -19.66 -4.96
N GLN A 176 13.36 -18.48 -5.54
CA GLN A 176 14.50 -17.63 -5.20
C GLN A 176 14.36 -17.00 -3.80
N LEU A 177 13.14 -16.65 -3.39
CA LEU A 177 12.87 -15.93 -2.14
C LEU A 177 12.81 -16.83 -0.90
N GLN A 178 13.22 -16.27 0.24
CA GLN A 178 13.22 -16.94 1.53
C GLN A 178 11.87 -16.77 2.24
N SER A 179 11.39 -17.80 2.93
CA SER A 179 10.17 -17.72 3.75
C SER A 179 10.43 -16.97 5.05
N ILE A 180 9.49 -16.10 5.43
CA ILE A 180 9.47 -15.37 6.69
C ILE A 180 8.09 -15.51 7.35
N SER A 181 8.00 -15.26 8.66
CA SER A 181 6.72 -15.16 9.33
C SER A 181 6.10 -13.77 9.14
N LYS A 182 4.80 -13.62 9.44
CA LYS A 182 4.10 -12.33 9.30
C LYS A 182 4.64 -11.26 10.25
N GLU A 183 5.19 -11.67 11.40
CA GLU A 183 5.78 -10.79 12.41
C GLU A 183 7.08 -10.14 11.90
N ASP A 184 7.83 -10.86 11.06
CA ASP A 184 9.12 -10.43 10.52
C ASP A 184 9.00 -9.55 9.27
N VAL A 185 7.78 -9.37 8.74
CA VAL A 185 7.54 -8.60 7.51
C VAL A 185 8.10 -7.17 7.64
N GLN A 186 8.75 -6.74 6.56
CA GLN A 186 9.34 -5.42 6.32
C GLN A 186 8.92 -4.86 4.95
N ILE A 187 9.28 -3.60 4.69
CA ILE A 187 9.10 -3.01 3.37
C ILE A 187 10.03 -3.70 2.37
N GLY A 188 9.49 -4.10 1.22
CA GLY A 188 10.21 -4.86 0.19
C GLY A 188 9.92 -6.36 0.19
N ASP A 189 9.28 -6.87 1.23
CA ASP A 189 8.82 -8.25 1.28
C ASP A 189 7.61 -8.48 0.37
N ILE A 190 7.43 -9.73 -0.03
CA ILE A 190 6.56 -10.14 -1.11
C ILE A 190 5.56 -11.17 -0.59
N LEU A 191 4.29 -10.99 -0.92
CA LEU A 191 3.29 -12.05 -0.87
C LEU A 191 3.29 -12.75 -2.22
N VAL A 192 3.61 -14.05 -2.23
CA VAL A 192 3.72 -14.80 -3.48
C VAL A 192 3.15 -16.21 -3.39
N GLN A 193 2.21 -16.48 -4.30
CA GLN A 193 1.66 -17.80 -4.54
C GLN A 193 2.05 -18.26 -5.94
N SER A 194 2.56 -19.49 -6.04
CA SER A 194 2.80 -20.17 -7.31
C SER A 194 1.80 -21.31 -7.43
N GLY A 195 1.07 -21.38 -8.54
CA GLY A 195 0.15 -22.47 -8.84
C GLY A 195 0.20 -22.82 -10.32
N ASN A 196 -0.31 -24.00 -10.66
CA ASN A 196 -0.63 -24.37 -12.03
C ASN A 196 -2.17 -24.33 -12.16
N PRO A 197 -2.77 -23.38 -12.91
CA PRO A 197 -2.17 -22.60 -13.99
C PRO A 197 -1.67 -21.19 -13.64
N ILE A 198 -1.96 -20.62 -12.45
CA ILE A 198 -1.66 -19.20 -12.17
C ILE A 198 -0.98 -19.04 -10.80
N GLY A 199 0.01 -18.16 -10.76
CA GLY A 199 0.55 -17.57 -9.53
C GLY A 199 0.40 -16.04 -9.54
N HIS A 200 0.53 -15.43 -8.37
CA HIS A 200 0.51 -13.98 -8.21
C HIS A 200 1.58 -13.53 -7.21
N ALA A 201 2.11 -12.32 -7.41
CA ALA A 201 3.09 -11.71 -6.54
C ALA A 201 2.76 -10.22 -6.34
N ILE A 202 2.80 -9.77 -5.09
CA ILE A 202 2.62 -8.37 -4.69
C ILE A 202 3.66 -8.00 -3.64
N ILE A 203 4.03 -6.73 -3.54
CA ILE A 203 5.13 -6.26 -2.70
C ILE A 203 4.66 -5.22 -1.68
N VAL A 204 5.24 -5.26 -0.48
CA VAL A 204 5.07 -4.23 0.56
C VAL A 204 5.90 -3.00 0.18
N VAL A 205 5.24 -1.84 0.06
CA VAL A 205 5.88 -0.58 -0.36
C VAL A 205 5.89 0.51 0.72
N ASP A 206 5.08 0.35 1.75
CA ASP A 206 5.10 1.20 2.94
C ASP A 206 4.64 0.41 4.17
N MET A 207 5.04 0.86 5.35
CA MET A 207 4.69 0.24 6.62
C MET A 207 4.57 1.27 7.74
N ALA A 208 3.59 1.09 8.60
CA ALA A 208 3.44 1.83 9.84
C ALA A 208 3.20 0.89 11.02
N GLN A 209 3.59 1.32 12.21
CA GLN A 209 3.49 0.53 13.44
C GLN A 209 2.89 1.39 14.57
N ASN A 210 2.03 0.79 15.40
CA ASN A 210 1.52 1.44 16.61
C ASN A 210 2.39 1.12 17.85
N GLU A 211 2.07 1.73 18.99
CA GLU A 211 2.81 1.50 20.25
C GLU A 211 2.68 0.05 20.79
N ALA A 212 1.62 -0.67 20.42
CA ALA A 212 1.44 -2.08 20.78
C ALA A 212 2.30 -3.03 19.92
N GLY A 213 2.91 -2.51 18.86
CA GLY A 213 3.72 -3.28 17.92
C GLY A 213 2.96 -3.79 16.70
N ASP A 214 1.65 -3.55 16.60
CA ASP A 214 0.84 -3.94 15.44
C ASP A 214 1.32 -3.19 14.20
N LYS A 215 1.44 -3.92 13.09
CA LYS A 215 1.93 -3.40 11.82
C LYS A 215 0.81 -3.34 10.79
N VAL A 216 0.79 -2.25 10.03
CA VAL A 216 -0.02 -2.12 8.82
C VAL A 216 0.88 -1.83 7.62
N VAL A 217 0.48 -2.31 6.44
CA VAL A 217 1.25 -2.17 5.20
C VAL A 217 0.45 -1.60 4.03
N LEU A 218 1.15 -0.94 3.10
CA LEU A 218 0.65 -0.67 1.76
C LEU A 218 1.21 -1.70 0.79
N LEU A 219 0.36 -2.17 -0.11
CA LEU A 219 0.70 -3.20 -1.10
C LEU A 219 0.65 -2.62 -2.51
N ALA A 220 1.65 -2.96 -3.32
CA ALA A 220 1.70 -2.63 -4.73
C ALA A 220 1.73 -3.88 -5.59
N GLN A 221 1.17 -3.77 -6.79
CA GLN A 221 1.19 -4.84 -7.77
C GLN A 221 1.25 -4.33 -9.21
N SER A 222 1.74 -5.17 -10.12
CA SER A 222 1.21 -5.24 -11.48
C SER A 222 0.31 -6.48 -11.59
N TYR A 223 -0.29 -6.73 -12.75
CA TYR A 223 -1.19 -7.86 -12.96
C TYR A 223 -1.07 -8.40 -14.40
N MET A 224 -1.96 -9.31 -14.78
CA MET A 224 -2.00 -9.92 -16.11
C MET A 224 -3.28 -9.49 -16.85
N PRO A 225 -3.20 -8.97 -18.09
CA PRO A 225 -1.98 -8.66 -18.85
C PRO A 225 -1.16 -7.54 -18.20
N ALA A 226 0.08 -7.38 -18.67
CA ALA A 226 1.02 -6.40 -18.14
C ALA A 226 0.42 -4.99 -18.11
N GLN A 227 0.60 -4.32 -16.98
CA GLN A 227 0.01 -3.01 -16.69
C GLN A 227 0.89 -2.23 -15.73
N GLU A 228 0.69 -0.92 -15.67
CA GLU A 228 1.43 -0.05 -14.76
C GLU A 228 1.28 -0.52 -13.30
N LEU A 229 2.36 -0.33 -12.52
CA LEU A 229 2.34 -0.66 -11.10
C LEU A 229 1.34 0.23 -10.38
N GLN A 230 0.57 -0.37 -9.48
CA GLN A 230 -0.54 0.28 -8.81
C GLN A 230 -0.52 0.00 -7.31
N ILE A 231 -0.87 1.01 -6.50
CA ILE A 231 -1.10 0.85 -5.06
C ILE A 231 -2.51 0.34 -4.85
N LEU A 232 -2.64 -0.79 -4.16
CA LEU A 232 -3.90 -1.49 -3.99
C LEU A 232 -4.85 -0.78 -3.02
N LYS A 233 -6.15 -0.95 -3.25
CA LYS A 233 -7.19 -0.64 -2.27
C LYS A 233 -7.41 -1.85 -1.35
N ASN A 234 -7.60 -1.62 -0.06
CA ASN A 234 -8.01 -2.67 0.87
C ASN A 234 -9.55 -2.86 0.83
N PRO A 235 -10.06 -3.98 0.28
CA PRO A 235 -11.50 -4.22 0.18
C PRO A 235 -12.17 -4.49 1.53
N ASN A 236 -11.40 -4.84 2.56
CA ASN A 236 -11.93 -5.12 3.90
C ASN A 236 -12.09 -3.85 4.76
N ALA A 237 -11.52 -2.71 4.33
CA ALA A 237 -11.57 -1.47 5.07
C ALA A 237 -12.93 -0.77 4.92
N THR A 238 -13.69 -0.63 6.00
CA THR A 238 -15.00 0.04 6.01
C THR A 238 -14.90 1.55 5.90
N ASP A 239 -13.73 2.12 6.18
CA ASP A 239 -13.44 3.55 6.16
C ASP A 239 -12.65 4.01 4.92
N ASN A 240 -12.45 3.10 3.95
CA ASN A 240 -11.60 3.28 2.76
C ASN A 240 -10.11 3.42 3.08
N SER A 241 -9.64 2.96 4.24
CA SER A 241 -8.20 2.83 4.50
C SER A 241 -7.53 1.96 3.42
N PRO A 242 -6.41 2.40 2.84
CA PRO A 242 -5.62 1.57 1.91
C PRO A 242 -4.67 0.60 2.64
N TRP A 243 -4.58 0.73 3.97
CA TRP A 243 -3.66 -0.04 4.80
C TRP A 243 -4.19 -1.43 5.11
N TYR A 244 -3.32 -2.44 5.00
CA TYR A 244 -3.60 -3.83 5.36
C TYR A 244 -3.00 -4.15 6.72
N ASP A 245 -3.80 -4.67 7.64
CA ASP A 245 -3.37 -5.08 8.98
C ASP A 245 -2.74 -6.47 8.94
N LEU A 246 -1.48 -6.58 9.41
CA LEU A 246 -0.71 -7.82 9.45
C LEU A 246 -1.12 -8.76 10.58
N ASN A 247 -1.95 -8.32 11.53
CA ASN A 247 -2.54 -9.23 12.51
C ASN A 247 -3.50 -10.23 11.87
N ASN A 248 -4.07 -9.88 10.70
CA ASN A 248 -4.93 -10.78 9.95
C ASN A 248 -4.13 -11.91 9.30
N ASP A 249 -4.58 -13.15 9.49
CA ASP A 249 -3.93 -14.31 8.86
C ASP A 249 -4.14 -14.38 7.34
N ILE A 250 -5.14 -13.65 6.85
CA ILE A 250 -5.55 -13.56 5.45
C ILE A 250 -5.40 -12.12 4.98
N ILE A 251 -4.65 -11.94 3.90
CA ILE A 251 -4.58 -10.67 3.17
C ILE A 251 -5.47 -10.80 1.93
N GLN A 252 -6.67 -10.21 2.02
CA GLN A 252 -7.60 -10.14 0.89
C GLN A 252 -7.36 -8.86 0.09
N THR A 253 -6.86 -9.00 -1.12
CA THR A 253 -6.76 -7.89 -2.10
C THR A 253 -7.96 -7.91 -3.04
N PRO A 254 -8.18 -6.85 -3.86
CA PRO A 254 -9.30 -6.81 -4.79
C PRO A 254 -9.30 -7.93 -5.83
N GLU A 255 -8.12 -8.43 -6.22
CA GLU A 255 -7.97 -9.43 -7.29
C GLU A 255 -7.42 -10.77 -6.79
N TRP A 256 -6.94 -10.87 -5.54
CA TRP A 256 -6.27 -12.06 -5.03
C TRP A 256 -6.38 -12.23 -3.51
N LYS A 257 -6.24 -13.46 -3.01
CA LYS A 257 -6.24 -13.78 -1.58
C LYS A 257 -4.93 -14.49 -1.19
N PHE A 258 -4.25 -13.96 -0.19
CA PHE A 258 -3.05 -14.56 0.38
C PHE A 258 -3.27 -15.00 1.82
N THR A 259 -2.42 -15.91 2.27
CA THR A 259 -2.36 -16.43 3.64
C THR A 259 -1.01 -16.09 4.28
N SER A 260 -0.90 -16.27 5.60
CA SER A 260 0.34 -16.02 6.34
C SER A 260 1.54 -16.87 5.87
N ASN A 261 1.32 -17.95 5.12
CA ASN A 261 2.39 -18.79 4.58
C ASN A 261 3.00 -18.25 3.26
N ASP A 262 2.45 -17.18 2.72
CA ASP A 262 2.84 -16.64 1.42
C ASP A 262 3.88 -15.52 1.51
N TRP A 263 4.29 -15.14 2.72
CA TRP A 263 5.30 -14.12 2.96
C TRP A 263 6.71 -14.60 2.59
N LYS A 264 7.40 -13.75 1.84
CA LYS A 264 8.73 -14.01 1.29
C LYS A 264 9.61 -12.76 1.34
N THR A 265 10.91 -12.95 1.55
CA THR A 265 11.93 -11.89 1.53
C THR A 265 13.06 -12.20 0.54
N TRP A 266 13.81 -11.16 0.16
CA TRP A 266 14.91 -11.22 -0.81
C TRP A 266 16.17 -11.87 -0.24
#